data_AF-A0A7Y0H2M4-F1
#
_entry.id   AF-A0A7Y0H2M4-F1
#
_cell.length_a   1.000
_cell.length_b   1.000
_cell.length_c   1.000
_cell.angle_alpha   90.00
_cell.angle_beta   90.00
_cell.angle_gamma   90.00
#
_symmetry.space_group_name_H-M   'P 1'
#
loop_
_entity.id
_entity.type
_entity.pdbx_description
1 polymer ?
#
loop_
_entity_poly.entity_id
_entity_poly.type
_entity_poly.pdbx_seq_one_letter_code
_entity_poly.pdbx_strand_id
1 'polypeptide(L)'
;MPLLAAGLALALVPTALLDGFLAGRVPRVGLTLAAGALVVAIGIRLRSPAPPDDRAVPRPTPIDATHVLLLIGLIVVVLGPARHALSAAIATIDGSAPHPAAFGVVRVEAWSGAAALVVATATIRLTRLWTWARYSPWAWGWWLVAAVAATPSLVAVDGTPAGFVRWTVPLAIGAALAVRGARTQERPSLAPGQRPGGRAERTTLATLGLTLATASALVAAVRSPLPPDVPVAILGAVVTTAGVARWRRLAVAAPWLTAPWLTAPWPLAGPLLLLPAAINQEGVWRTPIVLAGALVLVAVSLRLAPPIPDTADDGRDVAARGGMDRARQLLLVGGAMLAAAGPGVRATISAVRGPDPACLLAVEAWSLPAAAVIGVTVLALVRALPDVAHARMADPRRWGLAVVLTAVATPTLLAVDGSMTGLIRVLAVMAAGAGLAIGGTATAGGARRDLGLCLAGAAAVAWTLRDGPEPADLSIVVAGCLLLVVGSLEMAAVRQRSSWRGLGSGLALMLVVPLWTGWVDPTAWRLLLVLLGAVTAVLVGAVRRWQAPFAIGGVVLILLALVQLSPAAAAALRVVEWWMLLAIGGAILLGLGLTYERRLREAKEAVRFVVTMR
;
A
#
# COMPACT_ATOMS: atom_id res chain seq x y z
N MET A 1 21.10 -58.88 15.12
CA MET A 1 20.80 -58.01 13.96
C MET A 1 20.60 -56.54 14.34
N PRO A 2 19.70 -56.15 15.28
CA PRO A 2 19.51 -54.75 15.69
C PRO A 2 20.76 -54.04 16.21
N LEU A 3 21.47 -54.68 17.15
CA LEU A 3 22.72 -54.17 17.73
C LEU A 3 23.83 -54.04 16.68
N LEU A 4 23.85 -54.93 15.69
CA LEU A 4 24.83 -54.94 14.62
C LEU A 4 24.57 -53.78 13.64
N ALA A 5 23.30 -53.53 13.30
CA ALA A 5 22.93 -52.40 12.46
C ALA A 5 23.03 -51.05 13.21
N ALA A 6 22.78 -51.00 14.52
CA ALA A 6 23.01 -49.82 15.36
C ALA A 6 24.51 -49.52 15.50
N GLY A 7 25.34 -50.54 15.72
CA GLY A 7 26.81 -50.41 15.76
C GLY A 7 27.40 -49.97 14.43
N LEU A 8 26.89 -50.51 13.31
CA LEU A 8 27.31 -50.12 11.96
C LEU A 8 26.92 -48.66 11.67
N ALA A 9 25.72 -48.24 12.08
CA ALA A 9 25.29 -46.86 11.91
C ALA A 9 26.06 -45.88 12.81
N LEU A 10 26.38 -46.23 14.06
CA LEU A 10 27.24 -45.45 14.95
C LEU A 10 28.68 -45.32 14.41
N ALA A 11 29.22 -46.39 13.81
CA ALA A 11 30.52 -46.37 13.14
C ALA A 11 30.53 -45.50 11.86
N LEU A 12 29.35 -45.26 11.27
CA LEU A 12 29.20 -44.44 10.06
C LEU A 12 29.01 -42.94 10.34
N VAL A 13 28.62 -42.57 11.56
CA VAL A 13 28.47 -41.16 11.94
C VAL A 13 29.79 -40.38 11.81
N PRO A 14 30.95 -40.87 12.31
CA PRO A 14 32.23 -40.20 12.11
C PRO A 14 32.64 -40.12 10.64
N THR A 15 32.33 -41.14 9.82
CA THR A 15 32.65 -41.12 8.38
C THR A 15 31.73 -40.20 7.58
N ALA A 16 30.51 -39.94 8.05
CA ALA A 16 29.65 -38.87 7.52
C ALA A 16 30.14 -37.48 7.95
N LEU A 17 30.75 -37.39 9.13
CA LEU A 17 31.27 -36.16 9.73
C LEU A 17 32.75 -35.84 9.44
N LEU A 18 33.49 -36.71 8.74
CA LEU A 18 34.89 -36.47 8.36
C LEU A 18 35.03 -36.44 6.84
N ASP A 19 35.67 -35.40 6.30
CA ASP A 19 35.94 -35.27 4.88
C ASP A 19 37.10 -36.18 4.45
N GLY A 20 37.17 -36.46 3.15
CA GLY A 20 38.27 -37.19 2.54
C GLY A 20 37.86 -38.49 1.86
N PHE A 21 38.87 -39.15 1.31
CA PHE A 21 38.73 -40.47 0.70
C PHE A 21 39.10 -41.54 1.73
N LEU A 22 38.47 -42.72 1.63
CA LEU A 22 39.06 -43.92 2.22
C LEU A 22 40.24 -44.37 1.33
N ALA A 23 41.14 -45.18 1.88
CA ALA A 23 42.21 -45.79 1.10
C ALA A 23 41.59 -46.44 -0.17
N GLY A 24 42.01 -45.98 -1.35
CA GLY A 24 41.43 -46.41 -2.64
C GLY A 24 40.50 -45.43 -3.36
N ARG A 25 40.55 -44.11 -3.08
CA ARG A 25 39.80 -43.06 -3.80
C ARG A 25 38.26 -43.17 -3.75
N VAL A 26 37.72 -44.02 -2.88
CA VAL A 26 36.26 -44.09 -2.68
C VAL A 26 35.83 -42.90 -1.81
N PRO A 27 34.91 -42.03 -2.28
CA PRO A 27 34.45 -40.90 -1.49
C PRO A 27 33.65 -41.41 -0.28
N ARG A 28 34.09 -41.04 0.93
CA ARG A 28 33.46 -41.46 2.21
C ARG A 28 31.95 -41.20 2.24
N VAL A 29 31.52 -40.13 1.57
CA VAL A 29 30.12 -39.69 1.47
C VAL A 29 29.24 -40.64 0.66
N GLY A 30 29.77 -41.23 -0.42
CA GLY A 30 29.01 -42.24 -1.17
C GLY A 30 28.78 -43.51 -0.36
N LEU A 31 29.76 -43.85 0.49
CA LEU A 31 29.71 -45.01 1.37
C LEU A 31 28.73 -44.81 2.52
N THR A 32 28.68 -43.62 3.12
CA THR A 32 27.73 -43.30 4.19
C THR A 32 26.29 -43.26 3.71
N LEU A 33 26.04 -42.77 2.48
CA LEU A 33 24.69 -42.79 1.91
C LEU A 33 24.24 -44.19 1.48
N ALA A 34 25.13 -44.97 0.85
CA ALA A 34 24.86 -46.36 0.52
C ALA A 34 24.55 -47.17 1.79
N ALA A 35 25.32 -46.94 2.86
CA ALA A 35 25.10 -47.62 4.13
C ALA A 35 23.84 -47.12 4.87
N GLY A 36 23.54 -45.82 4.84
CA GLY A 36 22.28 -45.27 5.37
C GLY A 36 21.05 -45.83 4.64
N ALA A 37 21.10 -45.86 3.30
CA ALA A 37 20.06 -46.48 2.47
C ALA A 37 19.92 -47.98 2.74
N LEU A 38 21.04 -48.69 2.94
CA LEU A 38 21.06 -50.11 3.30
C LEU A 38 20.42 -50.35 4.67
N VAL A 39 20.73 -49.52 5.68
CA VAL A 39 20.13 -49.61 7.02
C VAL A 39 18.61 -49.37 6.95
N VAL A 40 18.16 -48.40 6.16
CA VAL A 40 16.73 -48.16 5.91
C VAL A 40 16.09 -49.37 5.19
N ALA A 41 16.73 -49.91 4.16
CA ALA A 41 16.25 -51.07 3.43
C ALA A 41 16.16 -52.34 4.31
N ILE A 42 17.15 -52.57 5.16
CA ILE A 42 17.17 -53.67 6.15
C ILE A 42 16.05 -53.47 7.17
N GLY A 43 15.87 -52.25 7.69
CA GLY A 43 14.74 -51.92 8.57
C GLY A 43 13.37 -52.18 7.92
N ILE A 44 13.24 -51.90 6.61
CA ILE A 44 12.03 -52.20 5.84
C ILE A 44 11.82 -53.71 5.67
N ARG A 45 12.90 -54.48 5.44
CA ARG A 45 12.85 -55.92 5.14
C ARG A 45 12.67 -56.81 6.36
N LEU A 46 13.16 -56.39 7.53
CA LEU A 46 13.14 -57.20 8.76
C LEU A 46 11.73 -57.38 9.38
N ARG A 47 10.68 -56.85 8.75
CA ARG A 47 9.31 -57.10 9.19
C ARG A 47 8.69 -58.24 8.39
N SER A 48 8.86 -59.46 8.89
CA SER A 48 7.96 -60.56 8.55
C SER A 48 6.59 -60.25 9.15
N PRO A 49 5.48 -60.36 8.39
CA PRO A 49 4.15 -60.24 8.95
C PRO A 49 3.95 -61.38 9.95
N ALA A 50 4.00 -61.08 11.25
CA ALA A 50 3.41 -61.99 12.21
C ALA A 50 1.89 -62.01 11.91
N PRO A 51 1.29 -63.19 11.68
CA PRO A 51 -0.14 -63.27 11.40
C PRO A 51 -0.92 -62.62 12.56
N PRO A 52 -1.96 -61.84 12.25
CA PRO A 52 -2.75 -61.19 13.28
C PRO A 52 -3.39 -62.25 14.16
N ASP A 53 -2.98 -62.28 15.43
CA ASP A 53 -3.59 -63.14 16.43
C ASP A 53 -4.85 -62.42 16.94
N ASP A 54 -6.01 -62.79 16.38
CA ASP A 54 -7.29 -62.05 16.41
C ASP A 54 -7.92 -61.86 17.80
N ARG A 55 -7.24 -62.24 18.89
CA ARG A 55 -7.82 -62.22 20.26
C ARG A 55 -6.98 -61.54 21.33
N ALA A 56 -5.77 -61.07 21.03
CA ALA A 56 -4.94 -60.42 22.05
C ALA A 56 -5.27 -58.93 22.16
N VAL A 57 -5.70 -58.49 23.35
CA VAL A 57 -5.83 -57.08 23.72
C VAL A 57 -4.54 -56.34 23.35
N PRO A 58 -4.59 -55.23 22.59
CA PRO A 58 -3.40 -54.56 22.09
C PRO A 58 -2.56 -54.04 23.26
N ARG A 59 -1.53 -54.78 23.63
CA ARG A 59 -0.49 -54.28 24.54
C ARG A 59 0.33 -53.23 23.79
N PRO A 60 0.72 -52.12 24.42
CA PRO A 60 1.62 -51.15 23.81
C PRO A 60 2.90 -51.88 23.41
N THR A 61 3.14 -51.97 22.11
CA THR A 61 4.37 -52.57 21.59
C THR A 61 5.54 -51.71 22.04
N PRO A 62 6.54 -52.25 22.76
CA PRO A 62 7.74 -51.51 23.09
C PRO A 62 8.40 -51.01 21.81
N ILE A 63 9.14 -49.90 21.90
CA ILE A 63 9.88 -49.31 20.78
C ILE A 63 10.79 -50.39 20.19
N ASP A 64 10.37 -50.96 19.06
CA ASP A 64 11.07 -52.08 18.43
C ASP A 64 12.38 -51.57 17.80
N ALA A 65 13.37 -52.44 17.73
CA ALA A 65 14.67 -52.23 17.11
C ALA A 65 14.60 -51.58 15.71
N THR A 66 13.54 -51.89 14.97
CA THR A 66 13.24 -51.31 13.65
C THR A 66 13.04 -49.79 13.69
N HIS A 67 12.42 -49.27 14.75
CA HIS A 67 12.20 -47.83 14.93
C HIS A 67 13.52 -47.09 15.17
N VAL A 68 14.38 -47.68 16.00
CA VAL A 68 15.71 -47.13 16.31
C VAL A 68 16.59 -47.13 15.05
N LEU A 69 16.56 -48.21 14.27
CA LEU A 69 17.32 -48.30 13.01
C LEU A 69 16.83 -47.31 11.94
N LEU A 70 15.52 -47.12 11.80
CA LEU A 70 14.96 -46.10 10.91
C LEU A 70 15.36 -44.69 11.35
N LEU A 71 15.36 -44.40 12.66
CA LEU A 71 15.76 -43.10 13.20
C LEU A 71 17.25 -42.81 12.96
N ILE A 72 18.12 -43.78 13.23
CA ILE A 72 19.57 -43.61 13.03
C ILE A 72 19.88 -43.50 11.53
N GLY A 73 19.25 -44.33 10.69
CA GLY A 73 19.37 -44.22 9.23
C GLY A 73 18.94 -42.84 8.72
N LEU A 74 17.86 -42.28 9.27
CA LEU A 74 17.41 -40.91 8.98
C LEU A 74 18.49 -39.88 9.33
N ILE A 75 19.03 -39.94 10.55
CA ILE A 75 20.05 -39.01 11.06
C ILE A 75 21.30 -39.02 10.16
N VAL A 76 21.81 -40.20 9.81
CA VAL A 76 23.00 -40.34 8.96
C VAL A 76 22.76 -39.76 7.56
N VAL A 77 21.57 -39.97 7.00
CA VAL A 77 21.18 -39.47 5.67
C VAL A 77 21.01 -37.94 5.67
N VAL A 78 20.57 -37.34 6.78
CA VAL A 78 20.43 -35.88 6.92
C VAL A 78 21.78 -35.18 7.12
N LEU A 79 22.67 -35.76 7.94
CA LEU A 79 23.93 -35.11 8.32
C LEU A 79 24.91 -34.96 7.16
N GLY A 80 24.93 -35.90 6.21
CA GLY A 80 25.86 -35.87 5.07
C GLY A 80 25.67 -34.63 4.17
N PRO A 81 24.48 -34.42 3.56
CA PRO A 81 24.20 -33.27 2.70
C PRO A 81 24.33 -31.93 3.43
N ALA A 82 23.88 -31.85 4.69
CA ALA A 82 23.95 -30.63 5.49
C ALA A 82 25.40 -30.18 5.73
N ARG A 83 26.29 -31.14 6.04
CA ARG A 83 27.71 -30.86 6.25
C ARG A 83 28.41 -30.41 4.97
N HIS A 84 28.12 -31.04 3.82
CA HIS A 84 28.70 -30.61 2.55
C HIS A 84 28.21 -29.24 2.08
N ALA A 85 26.95 -28.91 2.34
CA ALA A 85 26.44 -27.56 2.10
C ALA A 85 27.14 -26.54 3.01
N LEU A 86 27.36 -26.89 4.29
CA LEU A 86 28.05 -26.03 5.25
C LEU A 86 29.53 -25.83 4.88
N SER A 87 30.25 -26.88 4.50
CA SER A 87 31.67 -26.78 4.12
C SER A 87 31.86 -26.01 2.82
N ALA A 88 30.95 -26.18 1.85
CA ALA A 88 30.93 -25.35 0.64
C ALA A 88 30.68 -23.87 0.99
N ALA A 89 29.72 -23.58 1.88
CA ALA A 89 29.45 -22.21 2.31
C ALA A 89 30.64 -21.56 3.03
N ILE A 90 31.32 -22.28 3.93
CA ILE A 90 32.51 -21.79 4.64
C ILE A 90 33.65 -21.51 3.65
N ALA A 91 33.93 -22.45 2.73
CA ALA A 91 34.96 -22.25 1.71
C ALA A 91 34.68 -21.06 0.77
N THR A 92 33.40 -20.72 0.59
CA THR A 92 33.00 -19.53 -0.19
C THR A 92 33.26 -18.23 0.59
N ILE A 93 33.03 -18.23 1.91
CA ILE A 93 33.27 -17.08 2.79
C ILE A 93 34.77 -16.80 2.93
N ASP A 94 35.58 -17.84 3.04
CA ASP A 94 37.03 -17.72 3.25
C ASP A 94 37.82 -17.39 1.96
N GLY A 95 37.13 -17.28 0.81
CA GLY A 95 37.76 -17.00 -0.49
C GLY A 95 38.73 -18.08 -0.98
N SER A 96 38.78 -19.23 -0.31
CA SER A 96 39.77 -20.29 -0.50
C SER A 96 39.44 -21.26 -1.64
N ALA A 97 38.23 -21.17 -2.21
CA ALA A 97 37.80 -22.00 -3.34
C ALA A 97 37.85 -21.23 -4.67
N PRO A 98 38.90 -21.43 -5.51
CA PRO A 98 38.91 -20.88 -6.86
C PRO A 98 37.88 -21.63 -7.72
N HIS A 99 36.78 -20.95 -8.07
CA HIS A 99 35.70 -21.44 -8.93
C HIS A 99 35.01 -22.77 -8.54
N PRO A 100 34.09 -22.76 -7.56
CA PRO A 100 33.22 -23.91 -7.27
C PRO A 100 32.07 -24.13 -8.28
N ALA A 101 32.03 -23.44 -9.42
CA ALA A 101 30.78 -23.03 -10.07
C ALA A 101 29.96 -24.10 -10.84
N ALA A 102 30.38 -25.37 -10.94
CA ALA A 102 29.56 -26.38 -11.64
C ALA A 102 29.54 -27.77 -10.98
N PHE A 103 30.71 -28.32 -10.62
CA PHE A 103 30.79 -29.70 -10.14
C PHE A 103 30.35 -29.90 -8.69
N GLY A 104 30.54 -28.90 -7.82
CA GLY A 104 30.08 -28.97 -6.41
C GLY A 104 28.57 -28.89 -6.31
N VAL A 105 27.96 -28.03 -7.12
CA VAL A 105 26.52 -27.76 -7.18
C VAL A 105 25.71 -28.99 -7.53
N VAL A 106 26.02 -29.64 -8.66
CA VAL A 106 25.24 -30.77 -9.17
C VAL A 106 25.32 -31.95 -8.19
N ARG A 107 26.45 -32.10 -7.50
CA ARG A 107 26.58 -33.05 -6.40
C ARG A 107 25.64 -32.71 -5.27
N VAL A 108 25.70 -31.50 -4.70
CA VAL A 108 24.86 -31.14 -3.54
C VAL A 108 23.39 -31.36 -3.84
N GLU A 109 22.92 -31.02 -5.05
CA GLU A 109 21.53 -31.22 -5.48
C GLU A 109 21.16 -32.70 -5.69
N ALA A 110 22.02 -33.48 -6.34
CA ALA A 110 21.80 -34.92 -6.50
C ALA A 110 21.76 -35.63 -5.12
N TRP A 111 22.60 -35.20 -4.18
CA TRP A 111 22.69 -35.77 -2.85
C TRP A 111 21.52 -35.36 -1.95
N SER A 112 21.08 -34.10 -1.98
CA SER A 112 19.92 -33.63 -1.22
C SER A 112 18.62 -34.24 -1.72
N GLY A 113 18.47 -34.43 -3.05
CA GLY A 113 17.35 -35.15 -3.64
C GLY A 113 17.27 -36.61 -3.19
N ALA A 114 18.39 -37.33 -3.24
CA ALA A 114 18.46 -38.71 -2.76
C ALA A 114 18.16 -38.81 -1.25
N ALA A 115 18.72 -37.92 -0.44
CA ALA A 115 18.48 -37.88 1.00
C ALA A 115 17.01 -37.57 1.34
N ALA A 116 16.40 -36.61 0.65
CA ALA A 116 14.99 -36.27 0.82
C ALA A 116 14.06 -37.44 0.47
N LEU A 117 14.39 -38.20 -0.58
CA LEU A 117 13.61 -39.38 -0.99
C LEU A 117 13.69 -40.51 0.05
N VAL A 118 14.87 -40.72 0.65
CA VAL A 118 15.06 -41.69 1.74
C VAL A 118 14.32 -41.25 3.01
N VAL A 119 14.38 -39.97 3.37
CA VAL A 119 13.64 -39.41 4.52
C VAL A 119 12.12 -39.48 4.31
N ALA A 120 11.65 -39.23 3.08
CA ALA A 120 10.24 -39.32 2.73
C ALA A 120 9.74 -40.77 2.79
N THR A 121 10.49 -41.73 2.24
CA THR A 121 10.12 -43.15 2.30
C THR A 121 10.14 -43.69 3.73
N ALA A 122 11.14 -43.32 4.54
CA ALA A 122 11.19 -43.65 5.96
C ALA A 122 9.99 -43.06 6.72
N THR A 123 9.64 -41.80 6.46
CA THR A 123 8.47 -41.11 7.05
C THR A 123 7.15 -41.80 6.67
N ILE A 124 6.93 -42.08 5.39
CA ILE A 124 5.70 -42.75 4.90
C ILE A 124 5.56 -44.14 5.55
N ARG A 125 6.67 -44.84 5.78
CA ARG A 125 6.64 -46.13 6.48
C ARG A 125 6.40 -45.98 7.98
N LEU A 126 7.12 -45.09 8.66
CA LEU A 126 6.91 -44.80 10.09
C LEU A 126 5.46 -44.40 10.38
N THR A 127 4.82 -43.66 9.49
CA THR A 127 3.42 -43.24 9.65
C THR A 127 2.40 -44.36 9.48
N ARG A 128 2.70 -45.37 8.66
CA ARG A 128 1.91 -46.60 8.58
C ARG A 128 2.11 -47.51 9.80
N LEU A 129 3.28 -47.43 10.44
CA LEU A 129 3.64 -48.25 11.60
C LEU A 129 3.13 -47.66 12.92
N TRP A 130 3.03 -46.33 13.01
CA TRP A 130 2.78 -45.60 14.25
C TRP A 130 1.35 -45.07 14.29
N THR A 131 0.38 -45.96 14.45
CA THR A 131 -1.06 -45.64 14.41
C THR A 131 -1.61 -45.07 15.73
N TRP A 132 -0.83 -45.07 16.83
CA TRP A 132 -1.35 -44.88 18.19
C TRP A 132 -0.73 -43.76 19.05
N ALA A 133 0.15 -42.90 18.51
CA ALA A 133 0.77 -41.84 19.31
C ALA A 133 0.14 -40.46 19.07
N ARG A 134 -0.03 -39.69 20.15
CA ARG A 134 -0.32 -38.23 20.12
C ARG A 134 0.69 -37.42 19.28
N TYR A 135 1.84 -38.02 18.98
CA TYR A 135 2.86 -37.50 18.07
C TYR A 135 2.87 -38.35 16.81
N SER A 136 2.05 -37.99 15.80
CA SER A 136 2.11 -38.71 14.53
C SER A 136 3.43 -38.34 13.83
N PRO A 137 4.24 -39.31 13.38
CA PRO A 137 5.42 -39.06 12.55
C PRO A 137 5.05 -38.33 11.26
N TRP A 138 3.76 -38.31 10.92
CA TRP A 138 3.20 -37.66 9.77
C TRP A 138 3.24 -36.14 9.95
N ALA A 139 3.03 -35.65 11.17
CA ALA A 139 3.12 -34.22 11.47
C ALA A 139 4.55 -33.68 11.39
N TRP A 140 5.55 -34.43 11.85
CA TRP A 140 6.96 -34.00 11.91
C TRP A 140 7.79 -34.42 10.70
N GLY A 141 7.45 -35.53 10.06
CA GLY A 141 8.26 -36.09 8.98
C GLY A 141 8.23 -35.23 7.71
N TRP A 142 7.12 -34.54 7.42
CA TRP A 142 7.10 -33.56 6.32
C TRP A 142 8.02 -32.36 6.58
N TRP A 143 8.18 -31.93 7.83
CA TRP A 143 9.17 -30.91 8.20
C TRP A 143 10.59 -31.39 7.98
N LEU A 144 10.86 -32.65 8.33
CA LEU A 144 12.16 -33.27 8.14
C LEU A 144 12.49 -33.43 6.66
N VAL A 145 11.53 -33.87 5.83
CA VAL A 145 11.68 -33.93 4.36
C VAL A 145 11.93 -32.54 3.79
N ALA A 146 11.14 -31.55 4.17
CA ALA A 146 11.29 -30.18 3.68
C ALA A 146 12.64 -29.57 4.10
N ALA A 147 13.08 -29.79 5.35
CA ALA A 147 14.37 -29.33 5.82
C ALA A 147 15.52 -29.99 5.05
N VAL A 148 15.48 -31.30 4.83
CA VAL A 148 16.54 -32.05 4.13
C VAL A 148 16.61 -31.68 2.65
N ALA A 149 15.46 -31.44 2.01
CA ALA A 149 15.41 -31.04 0.61
C ALA A 149 15.83 -29.58 0.42
N ALA A 150 15.32 -28.67 1.25
CA ALA A 150 15.45 -27.24 1.02
C ALA A 150 16.72 -26.63 1.61
N THR A 151 17.18 -27.09 2.77
CA THR A 151 18.33 -26.46 3.46
C THR A 151 19.60 -26.50 2.61
N PRO A 152 19.99 -27.62 1.97
CA PRO A 152 21.18 -27.64 1.12
C PRO A 152 21.06 -26.69 -0.09
N SER A 153 19.88 -26.63 -0.73
CA SER A 153 19.62 -25.73 -1.84
C SER A 153 19.65 -24.26 -1.43
N LEU A 154 19.11 -23.93 -0.26
CA LEU A 154 19.11 -22.58 0.29
C LEU A 154 20.51 -22.13 0.74
N VAL A 155 21.28 -23.01 1.38
CA VAL A 155 22.68 -22.71 1.76
C VAL A 155 23.56 -22.50 0.52
N ALA A 156 23.22 -23.12 -0.60
CA ALA A 156 23.92 -22.96 -1.87
C ALA A 156 23.41 -21.77 -2.72
N VAL A 157 22.53 -20.90 -2.22
CA VAL A 157 22.10 -19.71 -2.97
C VAL A 157 23.28 -18.75 -3.16
N ASP A 158 23.48 -18.33 -4.41
CA ASP A 158 24.56 -17.44 -4.84
C ASP A 158 24.05 -16.37 -5.84
N GLY A 159 24.99 -15.56 -6.33
CA GLY A 159 24.79 -14.50 -7.32
C GLY A 159 24.32 -14.96 -8.71
N THR A 160 24.25 -16.26 -8.99
CA THR A 160 24.10 -16.79 -10.35
C THR A 160 22.63 -17.05 -10.72
N PRO A 161 22.30 -17.27 -12.00
CA PRO A 161 20.97 -17.73 -12.40
C PRO A 161 20.56 -19.05 -11.71
N ALA A 162 21.52 -19.92 -11.40
CA ALA A 162 21.27 -21.15 -10.64
C ALA A 162 20.90 -20.82 -9.18
N GLY A 163 21.60 -19.88 -8.55
CA GLY A 163 21.23 -19.33 -7.24
C GLY A 163 19.80 -18.76 -7.22
N PHE A 164 19.38 -18.08 -8.29
CA PHE A 164 17.99 -17.62 -8.44
C PHE A 164 16.98 -18.77 -8.46
N VAL A 165 17.23 -19.83 -9.24
CA VAL A 165 16.37 -21.03 -9.27
C VAL A 165 16.30 -21.69 -7.89
N ARG A 166 17.42 -21.73 -7.16
CA ARG A 166 17.53 -22.42 -5.86
C ARG A 166 16.69 -21.81 -4.75
N TRP A 167 16.45 -20.51 -4.73
CA TRP A 167 15.54 -19.91 -3.75
C TRP A 167 14.11 -19.77 -4.27
N THR A 168 13.92 -19.57 -5.59
CA THR A 168 12.57 -19.40 -6.17
C THR A 168 11.76 -20.69 -6.16
N VAL A 169 12.37 -21.84 -6.44
CA VAL A 169 11.69 -23.15 -6.42
C VAL A 169 11.14 -23.49 -5.02
N PRO A 170 11.93 -23.52 -3.93
CA PRO A 170 11.39 -23.81 -2.60
C PRO A 170 10.43 -22.71 -2.12
N LEU A 171 10.62 -21.45 -2.52
CA LEU A 171 9.64 -20.40 -2.24
C LEU A 171 8.30 -20.68 -2.94
N ALA A 172 8.31 -21.06 -4.21
CA ALA A 172 7.11 -21.37 -4.98
C ALA A 172 6.39 -22.63 -4.46
N ILE A 173 7.16 -23.67 -4.10
CA ILE A 173 6.63 -24.88 -3.46
C ILE A 173 6.03 -24.52 -2.09
N GLY A 174 6.74 -23.73 -1.28
CA GLY A 174 6.25 -23.26 0.02
C GLY A 174 4.96 -22.46 -0.11
N ALA A 175 4.90 -21.54 -1.08
CA ALA A 175 3.70 -20.78 -1.40
C ALA A 175 2.53 -21.67 -1.84
N ALA A 176 2.77 -22.64 -2.72
CA ALA A 176 1.76 -23.57 -3.19
C ALA A 176 1.22 -24.44 -2.04
N LEU A 177 2.09 -24.92 -1.15
CA LEU A 177 1.71 -25.68 0.04
C LEU A 177 0.92 -24.83 1.04
N ALA A 178 1.35 -23.58 1.27
CA ALA A 178 0.67 -22.63 2.13
C ALA A 178 -0.76 -22.36 1.64
N VAL A 179 -0.90 -22.04 0.35
CA VAL A 179 -2.20 -21.77 -0.29
C VAL A 179 -3.05 -23.04 -0.36
N ARG A 180 -2.48 -24.20 -0.67
CA ARG A 180 -3.22 -25.48 -0.75
C ARG A 180 -3.70 -25.93 0.62
N GLY A 181 -2.86 -25.88 1.66
CA GLY A 181 -3.26 -26.13 3.05
C GLY A 181 -4.32 -25.15 3.54
N ALA A 182 -4.24 -23.91 3.05
CA ALA A 182 -5.27 -22.89 3.22
C ALA A 182 -6.44 -22.97 2.21
N ARG A 183 -6.52 -23.98 1.33
CA ARG A 183 -7.65 -24.21 0.39
C ARG A 183 -8.39 -25.55 0.55
N THR A 184 -7.78 -26.61 1.07
CA THR A 184 -8.46 -27.91 1.32
C THR A 184 -9.63 -27.80 2.31
N GLN A 185 -10.87 -28.04 1.86
CA GLN A 185 -12.08 -27.96 2.69
C GLN A 185 -12.07 -28.96 3.86
N GLU A 186 -12.50 -28.52 5.04
CA GLU A 186 -13.06 -29.41 6.06
C GLU A 186 -14.36 -29.98 5.50
N ARG A 187 -14.31 -31.18 4.93
CA ARG A 187 -15.52 -32.00 4.85
C ARG A 187 -15.99 -32.18 6.30
N PRO A 188 -17.17 -31.67 6.67
CA PRO A 188 -17.73 -31.96 7.98
C PRO A 188 -17.88 -33.48 8.04
N SER A 189 -17.13 -34.11 8.94
CA SER A 189 -17.32 -35.51 9.28
C SER A 189 -18.70 -35.60 9.94
N LEU A 190 -19.74 -35.79 9.14
CA LEU A 190 -21.13 -35.89 9.57
C LEU A 190 -21.44 -37.22 10.28
N ALA A 191 -20.47 -38.13 10.40
CA ALA A 191 -20.63 -39.34 11.19
C ALA A 191 -20.19 -39.10 12.65
N PRO A 192 -21.12 -39.11 13.62
CA PRO A 192 -20.75 -39.13 15.04
C PRO A 192 -19.88 -40.37 15.30
N GLY A 193 -18.65 -40.15 15.76
CA GLY A 193 -17.70 -41.21 16.12
C GLY A 193 -16.43 -41.31 15.26
N GLN A 194 -16.37 -40.65 14.09
CA GLN A 194 -15.11 -40.58 13.34
C GLN A 194 -14.16 -39.54 13.96
N ARG A 195 -12.97 -40.01 14.39
CA ARG A 195 -11.94 -39.15 14.98
C ARG A 195 -11.48 -38.08 13.97
N PRO A 196 -11.29 -36.81 14.40
CA PRO A 196 -10.96 -35.66 13.53
C PRO A 196 -9.49 -35.67 13.04
N GLY A 197 -9.05 -36.74 12.37
CA GLY A 197 -7.67 -36.88 11.90
C GLY A 197 -7.23 -35.84 10.88
N GLY A 198 -8.16 -35.35 10.04
CA GLY A 198 -7.82 -34.45 8.93
C GLY A 198 -7.50 -33.00 9.31
N ARG A 199 -7.68 -32.57 10.57
CA ARG A 199 -7.47 -31.17 10.97
C ARG A 199 -5.99 -30.84 11.18
N ALA A 200 -5.24 -31.76 11.80
CA ALA A 200 -3.81 -31.58 12.07
C ALA A 200 -2.96 -31.57 10.79
N GLU A 201 -3.32 -32.39 9.80
CA GLU A 201 -2.62 -32.51 8.52
C GLU A 201 -2.68 -31.23 7.65
N ARG A 202 -3.71 -30.41 7.82
CA ARG A 202 -3.89 -29.21 6.99
C ARG A 202 -3.23 -27.99 7.59
N THR A 203 -3.27 -27.86 8.91
CA THR A 203 -2.52 -26.81 9.62
C THR A 203 -1.02 -27.02 9.42
N THR A 204 -0.55 -28.26 9.44
CA THR A 204 0.86 -28.58 9.16
C THR A 204 1.27 -28.23 7.74
N LEU A 205 0.45 -28.51 6.72
CA LEU A 205 0.76 -28.12 5.33
C LEU A 205 0.85 -26.60 5.16
N ALA A 206 -0.06 -25.84 5.79
CA ALA A 206 -0.05 -24.40 5.71
C ALA A 206 1.17 -23.79 6.43
N THR A 207 1.49 -24.27 7.64
CA THR A 207 2.65 -23.80 8.41
C THR A 207 3.96 -24.18 7.75
N LEU A 208 4.10 -25.44 7.28
CA LEU A 208 5.27 -25.92 6.54
C LEU A 208 5.51 -25.08 5.28
N GLY A 209 4.45 -24.81 4.52
CA GLY A 209 4.55 -23.99 3.31
C GLY A 209 5.01 -22.57 3.62
N LEU A 210 4.44 -21.94 4.65
CA LEU A 210 4.82 -20.59 5.08
C LEU A 210 6.27 -20.54 5.57
N THR A 211 6.71 -21.48 6.41
CA THR A 211 8.10 -21.50 6.87
C THR A 211 9.10 -21.72 5.76
N LEU A 212 8.78 -22.60 4.79
CA LEU A 212 9.63 -22.85 3.64
C LEU A 212 9.75 -21.59 2.77
N ALA A 213 8.62 -20.90 2.52
CA ALA A 213 8.60 -19.63 1.81
C ALA A 213 9.40 -18.55 2.55
N THR A 214 9.24 -18.44 3.88
CA THR A 214 9.97 -17.46 4.71
C THR A 214 11.46 -17.71 4.70
N ALA A 215 11.89 -18.95 4.93
CA ALA A 215 13.31 -19.32 4.91
C ALA A 215 13.93 -19.03 3.54
N SER A 216 13.21 -19.35 2.46
CA SER A 216 13.68 -19.09 1.09
C SER A 216 13.79 -17.60 0.80
N ALA A 217 12.82 -16.80 1.24
CA ALA A 217 12.83 -15.37 1.05
C ALA A 217 13.94 -14.66 1.85
N LEU A 218 14.20 -15.09 3.10
CA LEU A 218 15.28 -14.54 3.92
C LEU A 218 16.66 -14.86 3.33
N VAL A 219 16.87 -16.10 2.89
CA VAL A 219 18.12 -16.49 2.24
C VAL A 219 18.33 -15.72 0.94
N ALA A 220 17.28 -15.58 0.13
CA ALA A 220 17.33 -14.76 -1.07
C ALA A 220 17.64 -13.30 -0.74
N ALA A 221 17.06 -12.75 0.33
CA ALA A 221 17.32 -11.37 0.72
C ALA A 221 18.79 -11.12 1.09
N VAL A 222 19.47 -12.12 1.67
CA VAL A 222 20.88 -12.00 2.08
C VAL A 222 21.85 -12.31 0.94
N ARG A 223 21.53 -13.26 0.06
CA ARG A 223 22.51 -13.85 -0.87
C ARG A 223 22.20 -13.68 -2.36
N SER A 224 20.99 -13.29 -2.72
CA SER A 224 20.63 -13.05 -4.12
C SER A 224 21.32 -11.79 -4.63
N PRO A 225 21.68 -11.72 -5.93
CA PRO A 225 22.11 -10.46 -6.54
C PRO A 225 20.92 -9.48 -6.69
N LEU A 226 19.70 -9.99 -6.49
CA LEU A 226 18.50 -9.17 -6.47
C LEU A 226 18.45 -8.35 -5.19
N PRO A 227 17.81 -7.17 -5.25
CA PRO A 227 17.65 -6.38 -4.06
C PRO A 227 16.86 -7.14 -2.99
N PRO A 228 17.25 -7.04 -1.70
CA PRO A 228 16.71 -7.85 -0.60
C PRO A 228 15.19 -7.78 -0.47
N ASP A 229 14.61 -6.68 -0.93
CA ASP A 229 13.20 -6.38 -0.78
C ASP A 229 12.31 -7.17 -1.77
N VAL A 230 12.87 -7.66 -2.88
CA VAL A 230 12.14 -8.47 -3.88
C VAL A 230 11.64 -9.79 -3.29
N PRO A 231 12.51 -10.65 -2.70
CA PRO A 231 12.04 -11.90 -2.10
C PRO A 231 11.13 -11.68 -0.88
N VAL A 232 11.36 -10.61 -0.10
CA VAL A 232 10.50 -10.24 1.03
C VAL A 232 9.10 -9.81 0.55
N ALA A 233 9.02 -9.10 -0.58
CA ALA A 233 7.75 -8.73 -1.19
C ALA A 233 6.97 -9.96 -1.70
N ILE A 234 7.66 -10.91 -2.34
CA ILE A 234 7.04 -12.17 -2.75
C ILE A 234 6.50 -12.92 -1.53
N LEU A 235 7.27 -12.99 -0.45
CA LEU A 235 6.81 -13.58 0.81
C LEU A 235 5.57 -12.87 1.35
N GLY A 236 5.55 -11.53 1.35
CA GLY A 236 4.40 -10.73 1.75
C GLY A 236 3.13 -11.13 1.00
N ALA A 237 3.21 -11.27 -0.33
CA ALA A 237 2.09 -11.72 -1.16
C ALA A 237 1.63 -13.15 -0.82
N VAL A 238 2.57 -14.06 -0.53
CA VAL A 238 2.26 -15.44 -0.12
C VAL A 238 1.54 -15.47 1.24
N VAL A 239 2.03 -14.71 2.22
CA VAL A 239 1.43 -14.61 3.56
C VAL A 239 0.02 -14.04 3.46
N THR A 240 -0.19 -12.97 2.69
CA THR A 240 -1.52 -12.40 2.46
C THR A 240 -2.47 -13.41 1.82
N THR A 241 -2.05 -14.05 0.73
CA THR A 241 -2.92 -14.98 -0.01
C THR A 241 -3.30 -16.20 0.83
N ALA A 242 -2.35 -16.78 1.55
CA ALA A 242 -2.61 -17.88 2.48
C ALA A 242 -3.47 -17.44 3.67
N GLY A 243 -3.21 -16.26 4.25
CA GLY A 243 -3.99 -15.68 5.33
C GLY A 243 -5.45 -15.44 4.96
N VAL A 244 -5.70 -14.86 3.79
CA VAL A 244 -7.05 -14.65 3.26
C VAL A 244 -7.76 -15.97 2.98
N ALA A 245 -7.07 -16.92 2.34
CA ALA A 245 -7.65 -18.23 2.03
C ALA A 245 -8.04 -18.99 3.31
N ARG A 246 -7.24 -18.88 4.38
CA ARG A 246 -7.53 -19.44 5.70
C ARG A 246 -8.70 -18.72 6.38
N TRP A 247 -8.68 -17.38 6.37
CA TRP A 247 -9.72 -16.56 7.00
C TRP A 247 -11.11 -16.79 6.38
N ARG A 248 -11.21 -16.88 5.05
CA ARG A 248 -12.47 -17.17 4.34
C ARG A 248 -13.13 -18.48 4.83
N ARG A 249 -12.34 -19.46 5.26
CA ARG A 249 -12.89 -20.70 5.83
C ARG A 249 -13.41 -20.51 7.24
N LEU A 250 -12.61 -19.85 8.09
CA LEU A 250 -12.90 -19.72 9.51
C LEU A 250 -14.18 -18.90 9.70
N ALA A 251 -14.38 -17.88 8.86
CA ALA A 251 -15.61 -17.10 8.80
C ALA A 251 -16.86 -17.97 8.51
N VAL A 252 -16.75 -18.99 7.66
CA VAL A 252 -17.86 -19.90 7.32
C VAL A 252 -18.10 -20.97 8.38
N ALA A 253 -17.03 -21.51 8.99
CA ALA A 253 -17.13 -22.68 9.86
C ALA A 253 -17.56 -22.37 11.31
N ALA A 254 -17.24 -21.19 11.84
CA ALA A 254 -17.54 -20.86 13.24
C ALA A 254 -17.64 -19.35 13.47
N PRO A 255 -18.72 -18.69 12.99
CA PRO A 255 -18.88 -17.23 13.06
C PRO A 255 -18.89 -16.67 14.49
N TRP A 256 -19.17 -17.51 15.49
CA TRP A 256 -19.22 -17.15 16.92
C TRP A 256 -17.86 -17.29 17.64
N LEU A 257 -16.92 -18.07 17.09
CA LEU A 257 -15.56 -18.26 17.67
C LEU A 257 -14.50 -17.36 17.01
N THR A 258 -14.83 -16.70 15.90
CA THR A 258 -13.93 -15.75 15.24
C THR A 258 -13.91 -14.44 15.99
N ALA A 259 -13.24 -14.41 17.13
CA ALA A 259 -12.82 -13.15 17.72
C ALA A 259 -11.85 -12.48 16.71
N PRO A 260 -12.22 -11.33 16.12
CA PRO A 260 -11.55 -10.78 14.93
C PRO A 260 -10.05 -10.54 15.13
N TRP A 261 -9.62 -10.31 16.37
CA TRP A 261 -8.23 -10.04 16.74
C TRP A 261 -7.28 -11.23 16.58
N LEU A 262 -7.76 -12.49 16.65
CA LEU A 262 -6.89 -13.68 16.49
C LEU A 262 -6.62 -14.05 15.03
N THR A 263 -7.46 -13.59 14.09
CA THR A 263 -7.33 -13.92 12.66
C THR A 263 -6.99 -12.72 11.77
N ALA A 264 -7.23 -11.49 12.23
CA ALA A 264 -6.81 -10.25 11.58
C ALA A 264 -5.28 -10.03 11.38
N PRO A 265 -4.35 -10.54 12.22
CA PRO A 265 -2.93 -10.21 12.04
C PRO A 265 -2.32 -10.81 10.77
N TRP A 266 -2.84 -11.93 10.29
CA TRP A 266 -2.31 -12.62 9.10
C TRP A 266 -2.48 -11.84 7.77
N PRO A 267 -3.69 -11.31 7.43
CA PRO A 267 -3.85 -10.49 6.25
C PRO A 267 -3.13 -9.13 6.33
N LEU A 268 -2.83 -8.63 7.55
CA LEU A 268 -2.07 -7.39 7.76
C LEU A 268 -0.54 -7.58 7.75
N ALA A 269 -0.06 -8.76 8.15
CA ALA A 269 1.37 -9.08 8.15
C ALA A 269 2.00 -9.04 6.74
N GLY A 270 1.28 -9.50 5.71
CA GLY A 270 1.78 -9.46 4.33
C GLY A 270 2.01 -8.05 3.76
N PRO A 271 1.04 -7.11 3.89
CA PRO A 271 1.24 -5.69 3.58
C PRO A 271 2.40 -5.05 4.35
N LEU A 272 2.58 -5.39 5.63
CA LEU A 272 3.69 -4.88 6.43
C LEU A 272 5.04 -5.40 5.93
N LEU A 273 5.11 -6.64 5.44
CA LEU A 273 6.31 -7.19 4.80
C LEU A 273 6.58 -6.57 3.42
N LEU A 274 5.59 -5.96 2.77
CA LEU A 274 5.77 -5.21 1.53
C LEU A 274 6.28 -3.78 1.76
N LEU A 275 6.17 -3.26 3.00
CA LEU A 275 6.54 -1.89 3.35
C LEU A 275 8.03 -1.56 3.10
N PRO A 276 9.00 -2.43 3.46
CA PRO A 276 10.42 -2.16 3.18
C PRO A 276 10.72 -2.00 1.69
N ALA A 277 10.05 -2.79 0.83
CA ALA A 277 10.17 -2.67 -0.63
C ALA A 277 9.60 -1.35 -1.18
N ALA A 278 8.64 -0.75 -0.48
CA ALA A 278 8.11 0.56 -0.81
C ALA A 278 9.01 1.72 -0.34
N ILE A 279 9.82 1.49 0.71
CA ILE A 279 10.66 2.52 1.34
C ILE A 279 12.06 2.60 0.71
N ASN A 280 12.62 1.47 0.30
CA ASN A 280 14.03 1.40 -0.11
C ASN A 280 14.24 1.73 -1.61
N GLN A 281 15.23 2.58 -1.91
CA GLN A 281 15.24 3.50 -3.05
C GLN A 281 16.00 3.03 -4.30
N GLU A 282 16.85 2.01 -4.20
CA GLU A 282 17.87 1.72 -5.24
C GLU A 282 17.39 0.78 -6.37
N GLY A 283 16.11 0.77 -6.74
CA GLY A 283 15.64 -0.15 -7.78
C GLY A 283 14.38 0.28 -8.53
N VAL A 284 14.52 0.48 -9.85
CA VAL A 284 13.41 0.76 -10.79
C VAL A 284 12.32 -0.32 -10.73
N TRP A 285 12.70 -1.57 -10.43
CA TRP A 285 11.81 -2.74 -10.38
C TRP A 285 10.94 -2.85 -9.14
N ARG A 286 11.13 -2.02 -8.11
CA ARG A 286 10.46 -2.20 -6.80
C ARG A 286 9.05 -1.63 -6.75
N THR A 287 8.81 -0.50 -7.43
CA THR A 287 7.49 0.11 -7.53
C THR A 287 6.44 -0.76 -8.25
N PRO A 288 6.75 -1.44 -9.37
CA PRO A 288 5.79 -2.36 -9.97
C PRO A 288 5.49 -3.57 -9.08
N ILE A 289 6.43 -4.01 -8.22
CA ILE A 289 6.19 -5.09 -7.24
C ILE A 289 5.21 -4.62 -6.14
N VAL A 290 5.40 -3.41 -5.61
CA VAL A 290 4.47 -2.82 -4.62
C VAL A 290 3.07 -2.63 -5.23
N LEU A 291 3.01 -2.14 -6.48
CA LEU A 291 1.74 -1.96 -7.19
C LEU A 291 1.06 -3.30 -7.49
N ALA A 292 1.81 -4.32 -7.89
CA ALA A 292 1.30 -5.68 -8.07
C ALA A 292 0.79 -6.27 -6.75
N GLY A 293 1.50 -6.05 -5.64
CA GLY A 293 1.03 -6.43 -4.30
C GLY A 293 -0.29 -5.74 -3.93
N ALA A 294 -0.41 -4.44 -4.20
CA ALA A 294 -1.64 -3.67 -4.00
C ALA A 294 -2.79 -4.19 -4.89
N LEU A 295 -2.53 -4.45 -6.17
CA LEU A 295 -3.50 -5.02 -7.10
C LEU A 295 -3.96 -6.41 -6.67
N VAL A 296 -3.07 -7.25 -6.17
CA VAL A 296 -3.42 -8.57 -5.62
C VAL A 296 -4.34 -8.43 -4.41
N LEU A 297 -4.03 -7.51 -3.48
CA LEU A 297 -4.90 -7.22 -2.32
C LEU A 297 -6.30 -6.77 -2.76
N VAL A 298 -6.38 -5.87 -3.74
CA VAL A 298 -7.66 -5.37 -4.29
C VAL A 298 -8.41 -6.48 -5.04
N ALA A 299 -7.75 -7.24 -5.90
CA ALA A 299 -8.38 -8.33 -6.64
C ALA A 299 -8.88 -9.45 -5.71
N VAL A 300 -8.11 -9.78 -4.68
CA VAL A 300 -8.49 -10.77 -3.66
C VAL A 300 -9.69 -10.27 -2.87
N SER A 301 -9.70 -9.00 -2.43
CA SER A 301 -10.84 -8.42 -1.69
C SER A 301 -12.11 -8.33 -2.53
N LEU A 302 -12.00 -8.00 -3.82
CA LEU A 302 -13.13 -8.03 -4.76
C LEU A 302 -13.73 -9.44 -4.93
N ARG A 303 -12.88 -10.48 -5.02
CA ARG A 303 -13.32 -11.88 -5.14
C ARG A 303 -13.91 -12.46 -3.84
N LEU A 304 -13.74 -11.79 -2.70
CA LEU A 304 -14.35 -12.17 -1.44
C LEU A 304 -15.80 -11.70 -1.30
N ALA A 305 -16.29 -10.85 -2.21
CA ALA A 305 -17.70 -10.46 -2.22
C ALA A 305 -18.59 -11.70 -2.42
N PRO A 306 -19.45 -12.05 -1.45
CA PRO A 306 -20.40 -13.14 -1.66
C PRO A 306 -21.37 -12.75 -2.79
N PRO A 307 -21.83 -13.70 -3.62
CA PRO A 307 -22.97 -13.45 -4.48
C PRO A 307 -24.15 -13.05 -3.60
N ILE A 308 -24.85 -11.98 -3.97
CA ILE A 308 -26.04 -11.50 -3.27
C ILE A 308 -27.06 -12.66 -3.30
N PRO A 309 -27.42 -13.27 -2.15
CA PRO A 309 -28.46 -14.28 -2.14
C PRO A 309 -29.81 -13.56 -2.28
N ASP A 310 -30.55 -13.85 -3.35
CA ASP A 310 -31.86 -13.22 -3.63
C ASP A 310 -32.98 -13.61 -2.66
N THR A 311 -32.71 -14.47 -1.66
CA THR A 311 -33.73 -14.93 -0.71
C THR A 311 -33.10 -15.15 0.68
N ALA A 312 -33.28 -14.23 1.61
CA ALA A 312 -32.84 -14.41 3.01
C ALA A 312 -33.87 -13.85 3.99
N ASP A 313 -34.71 -14.74 4.53
CA ASP A 313 -35.66 -14.46 5.63
C ASP A 313 -35.20 -15.05 6.98
N ASP A 314 -33.99 -15.62 7.07
CA ASP A 314 -33.47 -16.20 8.32
C ASP A 314 -32.44 -15.30 9.02
N GLY A 315 -32.83 -14.73 10.17
CA GLY A 315 -32.03 -13.79 10.98
C GLY A 315 -30.71 -14.33 11.55
N ARG A 316 -30.34 -15.59 11.33
CA ARG A 316 -29.05 -16.16 11.75
C ARG A 316 -27.86 -15.70 10.88
N ASP A 317 -28.13 -15.11 9.71
CA ASP A 317 -27.10 -14.76 8.73
C ASP A 317 -26.41 -13.40 8.97
N VAL A 318 -26.94 -12.56 9.86
CA VAL A 318 -26.49 -11.17 10.04
C VAL A 318 -25.09 -11.08 10.66
N ALA A 319 -24.77 -11.94 11.62
CA ALA A 319 -23.47 -11.92 12.31
C ALA A 319 -22.31 -12.38 11.41
N ALA A 320 -22.54 -13.40 10.56
CA ALA A 320 -21.53 -13.90 9.63
C ALA A 320 -21.22 -12.87 8.53
N ARG A 321 -22.23 -12.14 8.04
CA ARG A 321 -22.06 -11.06 7.05
C ARG A 321 -21.18 -9.92 7.60
N GLY A 322 -21.40 -9.49 8.83
CA GLY A 322 -20.63 -8.39 9.44
C GLY A 322 -19.13 -8.68 9.59
N GLY A 323 -18.75 -9.93 9.84
CA GLY A 323 -17.34 -10.35 9.88
C GLY A 323 -16.67 -10.28 8.51
N MET A 324 -17.37 -10.75 7.46
CA MET A 324 -16.84 -10.76 6.10
C MET A 324 -16.61 -9.35 5.54
N ASP A 325 -17.53 -8.43 5.84
CA ASP A 325 -17.41 -7.04 5.41
C ASP A 325 -16.20 -6.34 6.05
N ARG A 326 -15.92 -6.56 7.34
CA ARG A 326 -14.77 -5.93 8.01
C ARG A 326 -13.42 -6.32 7.40
N ALA A 327 -13.18 -7.59 7.08
CA ALA A 327 -11.87 -7.92 6.50
C ALA A 327 -11.77 -7.53 5.03
N ARG A 328 -12.90 -7.50 4.28
CA ARG A 328 -12.92 -6.86 2.96
C ARG A 328 -12.51 -5.39 3.07
N GLN A 329 -13.06 -4.65 4.04
CA GLN A 329 -12.68 -3.26 4.29
C GLN A 329 -11.19 -3.13 4.65
N LEU A 330 -10.67 -3.97 5.54
CA LEU A 330 -9.25 -3.94 5.92
C LEU A 330 -8.30 -4.25 4.76
N LEU A 331 -8.63 -5.22 3.90
CA LEU A 331 -7.83 -5.56 2.72
C LEU A 331 -7.87 -4.45 1.66
N LEU A 332 -9.04 -3.84 1.46
CA LEU A 332 -9.19 -2.69 0.59
C LEU A 332 -8.35 -1.51 1.10
N VAL A 333 -8.52 -1.13 2.37
CA VAL A 333 -7.72 -0.05 2.99
C VAL A 333 -6.23 -0.35 2.92
N GLY A 334 -5.80 -1.58 3.24
CA GLY A 334 -4.41 -2.01 3.12
C GLY A 334 -3.87 -1.88 1.69
N GLY A 335 -4.65 -2.29 0.68
CA GLY A 335 -4.29 -2.13 -0.73
C GLY A 335 -4.17 -0.67 -1.17
N ALA A 336 -5.09 0.20 -0.73
CA ALA A 336 -5.03 1.64 -1.00
C ALA A 336 -3.84 2.32 -0.32
N MET A 337 -3.53 1.99 0.95
CA MET A 337 -2.37 2.52 1.64
C MET A 337 -1.08 2.09 0.95
N LEU A 338 -0.98 0.83 0.52
CA LEU A 338 0.20 0.32 -0.19
C LEU A 338 0.39 1.00 -1.56
N ALA A 339 -0.71 1.24 -2.28
CA ALA A 339 -0.71 1.96 -3.55
C ALA A 339 -0.27 3.44 -3.38
N ALA A 340 -0.71 4.10 -2.29
CA ALA A 340 -0.35 5.48 -2.00
C ALA A 340 1.09 5.64 -1.49
N ALA A 341 1.62 4.65 -0.77
CA ALA A 341 2.94 4.72 -0.15
C ALA A 341 4.06 4.88 -1.18
N GLY A 342 3.99 4.20 -2.33
CA GLY A 342 5.02 4.26 -3.37
C GLY A 342 5.24 5.68 -3.93
N PRO A 343 4.22 6.32 -4.53
CA PRO A 343 4.31 7.69 -5.02
C PRO A 343 4.59 8.70 -3.91
N GLY A 344 3.99 8.52 -2.72
CA GLY A 344 4.18 9.40 -1.57
C GLY A 344 5.65 9.46 -1.14
N VAL A 345 6.27 8.31 -0.86
CA VAL A 345 7.69 8.25 -0.44
C VAL A 345 8.61 8.89 -1.49
N ARG A 346 8.40 8.60 -2.78
CA ARG A 346 9.22 9.18 -3.87
C ARG A 346 9.07 10.69 -3.97
N ALA A 347 7.86 11.21 -3.83
CA ALA A 347 7.61 12.66 -3.83
C ALA A 347 8.29 13.35 -2.62
N THR A 348 8.21 12.75 -1.43
CA THR A 348 8.90 13.29 -0.23
C THR A 348 10.41 13.30 -0.40
N ILE A 349 11.00 12.28 -1.00
CA ILE A 349 12.45 12.22 -1.25
C ILE A 349 12.87 13.27 -2.26
N SER A 350 12.12 13.43 -3.36
CA SER A 350 12.39 14.49 -4.33
C SER A 350 12.29 15.89 -3.71
N ALA A 351 11.39 16.07 -2.74
CA ALA A 351 11.29 17.31 -1.97
C ALA A 351 12.53 17.57 -1.09
N VAL A 352 13.11 16.52 -0.49
CA VAL A 352 14.24 16.64 0.46
C VAL A 352 15.59 16.72 -0.25
N ARG A 353 15.82 15.93 -1.31
CA ARG A 353 17.12 15.84 -2.01
C ARG A 353 17.30 16.82 -3.16
N GLY A 354 16.25 17.57 -3.51
CA GLY A 354 16.21 18.44 -4.66
C GLY A 354 15.68 17.76 -5.93
N PRO A 355 15.36 18.55 -6.97
CA PRO A 355 14.70 18.06 -8.17
C PRO A 355 15.68 17.28 -9.06
N ASP A 356 15.62 15.95 -8.99
CA ASP A 356 16.19 15.07 -10.00
C ASP A 356 15.11 14.76 -11.06
N PRO A 357 15.28 15.16 -12.34
CA PRO A 357 14.29 14.93 -13.39
C PRO A 357 13.92 13.46 -13.55
N ALA A 358 14.83 12.52 -13.30
CA ALA A 358 14.54 11.09 -13.37
C ALA A 358 13.60 10.64 -12.24
N CYS A 359 13.79 11.18 -11.03
CA CYS A 359 12.89 10.94 -9.90
C CYS A 359 11.50 11.53 -10.14
N LEU A 360 11.42 12.72 -10.72
CA LEU A 360 10.18 13.42 -11.01
C LEU A 360 9.30 12.67 -12.04
N LEU A 361 9.90 12.23 -13.15
CA LEU A 361 9.22 11.40 -14.16
C LEU A 361 8.69 10.10 -13.56
N ALA A 362 9.44 9.52 -12.62
CA ALA A 362 8.98 8.32 -11.93
C ALA A 362 7.77 8.62 -11.02
N VAL A 363 7.75 9.73 -10.28
CA VAL A 363 6.58 10.11 -9.46
C VAL A 363 5.31 10.17 -10.33
N GLU A 364 5.39 10.77 -11.50
CA GLU A 364 4.26 10.88 -12.43
C GLU A 364 3.82 9.51 -12.97
N ALA A 365 4.77 8.73 -13.50
CA ALA A 365 4.50 7.41 -14.07
C ALA A 365 3.81 6.46 -13.07
N TRP A 366 4.04 6.65 -11.77
CA TRP A 366 3.48 5.80 -10.71
C TRP A 366 2.25 6.39 -10.01
N SER A 367 2.05 7.71 -10.04
CA SER A 367 0.88 8.36 -9.45
C SER A 367 -0.44 7.92 -10.10
N LEU A 368 -0.47 7.75 -11.42
CA LEU A 368 -1.65 7.32 -12.17
C LEU A 368 -2.08 5.87 -11.88
N PRO A 369 -1.18 4.86 -11.90
CA PRO A 369 -1.53 3.51 -11.47
C PRO A 369 -2.00 3.45 -10.01
N ALA A 370 -1.34 4.20 -9.11
CA ALA A 370 -1.76 4.27 -7.71
C ALA A 370 -3.16 4.88 -7.56
N ALA A 371 -3.45 5.96 -8.30
CA ALA A 371 -4.77 6.56 -8.40
C ALA A 371 -5.84 5.54 -8.76
N ALA A 372 -5.56 4.75 -9.80
CA ALA A 372 -6.50 3.76 -10.32
C ALA A 372 -6.77 2.68 -9.27
N VAL A 373 -5.74 2.17 -8.59
CA VAL A 373 -5.89 1.18 -7.52
C VAL A 373 -6.71 1.74 -6.36
N ILE A 374 -6.42 2.96 -5.90
CA ILE A 374 -7.18 3.62 -4.83
C ILE A 374 -8.62 3.88 -5.27
N GLY A 375 -8.84 4.30 -6.52
CA GLY A 375 -10.16 4.51 -7.12
C GLY A 375 -11.02 3.25 -7.15
N VAL A 376 -10.44 2.14 -7.62
CA VAL A 376 -11.12 0.82 -7.60
C VAL A 376 -11.41 0.40 -6.17
N THR A 377 -10.46 0.60 -5.26
CA THR A 377 -10.60 0.26 -3.85
C THR A 377 -11.77 1.00 -3.19
N VAL A 378 -11.81 2.31 -3.39
CA VAL A 378 -12.86 3.19 -2.91
C VAL A 378 -14.20 2.80 -3.51
N LEU A 379 -14.27 2.56 -4.82
CA LEU A 379 -15.52 2.14 -5.47
C LEU A 379 -16.02 0.80 -4.91
N ALA A 380 -15.10 -0.13 -4.66
CA ALA A 380 -15.40 -1.42 -4.05
C ALA A 380 -15.88 -1.28 -2.60
N LEU A 381 -15.35 -0.31 -1.86
CA LEU A 381 -15.74 0.01 -0.48
C LEU A 381 -17.13 0.65 -0.45
N VAL A 382 -17.39 1.63 -1.31
CA VAL A 382 -18.69 2.30 -1.46
C VAL A 382 -19.78 1.28 -1.80
N ARG A 383 -19.50 0.36 -2.74
CA ARG A 383 -20.43 -0.73 -3.09
C ARG A 383 -20.64 -1.77 -1.98
N ALA A 384 -19.77 -1.81 -0.97
CA ALA A 384 -19.86 -2.75 0.14
C ALA A 384 -20.58 -2.18 1.36
N LEU A 385 -20.87 -0.88 1.40
CA LEU A 385 -21.56 -0.26 2.53
C LEU A 385 -23.04 -0.69 2.53
N PRO A 386 -23.63 -1.07 3.68
CA PRO A 386 -25.05 -1.38 3.78
C PRO A 386 -25.92 -0.13 3.57
N ASP A 387 -27.14 -0.29 3.07
CA ASP A 387 -28.07 0.83 2.75
C ASP A 387 -28.37 1.72 3.96
N VAL A 388 -28.38 1.16 5.16
CA VAL A 388 -28.59 1.90 6.42
C VAL A 388 -27.40 2.85 6.72
N ALA A 389 -26.19 2.47 6.31
CA ALA A 389 -25.02 3.35 6.38
C ALA A 389 -25.03 4.39 5.27
N HIS A 390 -25.56 4.06 4.09
CA HIS A 390 -25.80 5.03 3.01
C HIS A 390 -26.77 6.14 3.42
N ALA A 391 -27.74 5.84 4.29
CA ALA A 391 -28.68 6.83 4.82
C ALA A 391 -28.06 7.77 5.87
N ARG A 392 -27.05 7.32 6.64
CA ARG A 392 -26.40 8.12 7.70
C ARG A 392 -25.14 8.84 7.24
N MET A 393 -24.35 8.23 6.35
CA MET A 393 -23.20 8.90 5.77
C MET A 393 -23.67 9.81 4.65
N ALA A 394 -23.28 11.08 4.71
CA ALA A 394 -23.44 12.01 3.59
C ALA A 394 -22.74 11.44 2.35
N ASP A 395 -23.50 10.73 1.51
CA ASP A 395 -23.16 10.18 0.19
C ASP A 395 -21.71 9.66 0.10
N PRO A 396 -21.45 8.37 0.40
CA PRO A 396 -20.11 7.79 0.49
C PRO A 396 -19.24 7.93 -0.78
N ARG A 397 -19.88 8.24 -1.93
CA ARG A 397 -19.18 8.64 -3.16
C ARG A 397 -18.36 9.93 -2.97
N ARG A 398 -18.78 10.81 -2.05
CA ARG A 398 -18.11 12.08 -1.71
C ARG A 398 -16.76 11.86 -1.06
N TRP A 399 -16.69 11.06 0.01
CA TRP A 399 -15.44 10.73 0.70
C TRP A 399 -14.52 9.90 -0.18
N GLY A 400 -15.09 9.00 -0.96
CA GLY A 400 -14.32 8.19 -1.89
C GLY A 400 -13.55 9.03 -2.92
N LEU A 401 -14.27 9.91 -3.62
CA LEU A 401 -13.67 10.80 -4.61
C LEU A 401 -12.64 11.74 -3.96
N ALA A 402 -12.89 12.16 -2.71
CA ALA A 402 -11.95 12.95 -1.95
C ALA A 402 -10.62 12.26 -1.69
N VAL A 403 -10.68 11.02 -1.20
CA VAL A 403 -9.50 10.21 -0.89
C VAL A 403 -8.70 9.87 -2.14
N VAL A 404 -9.39 9.56 -3.25
CA VAL A 404 -8.72 9.30 -4.53
C VAL A 404 -7.97 10.54 -4.99
N LEU A 405 -8.64 11.69 -5.01
CA LEU A 405 -8.04 12.91 -5.54
C LEU A 405 -6.94 13.45 -4.63
N THR A 406 -7.06 13.36 -3.30
CA THR A 406 -5.95 13.71 -2.41
C THR A 406 -4.77 12.76 -2.57
N ALA A 407 -5.00 11.46 -2.73
CA ALA A 407 -3.91 10.50 -2.95
C ALA A 407 -3.18 10.72 -4.29
N VAL A 408 -3.87 11.24 -5.32
CA VAL A 408 -3.25 11.60 -6.60
C VAL A 408 -2.57 12.95 -6.53
N ALA A 409 -3.26 13.96 -6.01
CA ALA A 409 -2.77 15.33 -6.03
C ALA A 409 -1.60 15.54 -5.06
N THR A 410 -1.60 14.88 -3.89
CA THR A 410 -0.56 15.13 -2.87
C THR A 410 0.85 14.81 -3.37
N PRO A 411 1.14 13.63 -3.99
CA PRO A 411 2.45 13.36 -4.58
C PRO A 411 2.82 14.37 -5.68
N THR A 412 1.88 14.74 -6.54
CA THR A 412 2.11 15.70 -7.62
C THR A 412 2.45 17.08 -7.08
N LEU A 413 1.77 17.51 -6.01
CA LEU A 413 2.01 18.79 -5.34
C LEU A 413 3.31 18.81 -4.54
N LEU A 414 3.70 17.68 -3.93
CA LEU A 414 4.99 17.55 -3.25
C LEU A 414 6.18 17.54 -4.23
N ALA A 415 5.94 17.17 -5.48
CA ALA A 415 6.90 17.16 -6.58
C ALA A 415 6.94 18.48 -7.36
N VAL A 416 6.30 19.55 -6.86
CA VAL A 416 6.36 20.87 -7.48
C VAL A 416 7.75 21.48 -7.23
N ASP A 417 8.36 21.94 -8.32
CA ASP A 417 9.61 22.69 -8.35
C ASP A 417 9.42 23.99 -9.16
N GLY A 418 10.45 24.84 -9.19
CA GLY A 418 10.43 26.10 -9.94
C GLY A 418 10.52 25.93 -11.47
N SER A 419 10.48 24.69 -11.99
CA SER A 419 10.62 24.44 -13.42
C SER A 419 9.29 24.61 -14.18
N MET A 420 9.36 24.67 -15.52
CA MET A 420 8.16 24.65 -16.37
C MET A 420 7.31 23.38 -16.18
N THR A 421 7.91 22.24 -15.84
CA THR A 421 7.14 21.02 -15.57
C THR A 421 6.41 21.12 -14.22
N GLY A 422 7.05 21.72 -13.21
CA GLY A 422 6.40 22.12 -11.96
C GLY A 422 5.19 23.02 -12.19
N LEU A 423 5.30 24.01 -13.09
CA LEU A 423 4.19 24.90 -13.47
C LEU A 423 3.03 24.11 -14.08
N ILE A 424 3.33 23.25 -15.07
CA ILE A 424 2.32 22.42 -15.73
C ILE A 424 1.60 21.52 -14.72
N ARG A 425 2.32 20.95 -13.74
CA ARG A 425 1.73 20.14 -12.66
C ARG A 425 0.74 20.93 -11.82
N VAL A 426 1.13 22.11 -11.33
CA VAL A 426 0.24 22.95 -10.54
C VAL A 426 -0.97 23.38 -11.35
N LEU A 427 -0.77 23.80 -12.60
CA LEU A 427 -1.88 24.17 -13.48
C LEU A 427 -2.82 22.99 -13.75
N ALA A 428 -2.30 21.77 -13.91
CA ALA A 428 -3.12 20.57 -14.08
C ALA A 428 -3.96 20.25 -12.83
N VAL A 429 -3.36 20.30 -11.64
CA VAL A 429 -4.08 20.07 -10.37
C VAL A 429 -5.10 21.20 -10.11
N MET A 430 -4.73 22.44 -10.40
CA MET A 430 -5.62 23.61 -10.33
C MET A 430 -6.80 23.46 -11.29
N ALA A 431 -6.56 23.07 -12.55
CA ALA A 431 -7.60 22.88 -13.55
C ALA A 431 -8.53 21.73 -13.20
N ALA A 432 -8.00 20.61 -12.68
CA ALA A 432 -8.80 19.50 -12.18
C ALA A 432 -9.66 19.92 -10.97
N GLY A 433 -9.07 20.65 -10.02
CA GLY A 433 -9.78 21.25 -8.89
C GLY A 433 -10.88 22.22 -9.35
N ALA A 434 -10.59 23.07 -10.33
CA ALA A 434 -11.54 24.00 -10.94
C ALA A 434 -12.72 23.28 -11.58
N GLY A 435 -12.44 22.26 -12.41
CA GLY A 435 -13.47 21.46 -13.08
C GLY A 435 -14.38 20.76 -12.09
N LEU A 436 -13.82 20.22 -11.01
CA LEU A 436 -14.61 19.64 -9.90
C LEU A 436 -15.42 20.69 -9.16
N ALA A 437 -14.85 21.86 -8.93
CA ALA A 437 -15.52 22.96 -8.24
C ALA A 437 -16.75 23.44 -9.03
N ILE A 438 -16.55 23.71 -10.32
CA ILE A 438 -17.57 24.17 -11.27
C ILE A 438 -18.62 23.07 -11.53
N GLY A 439 -18.20 21.81 -11.73
CA GLY A 439 -19.13 20.69 -11.90
C GLY A 439 -19.95 20.42 -10.65
N GLY A 440 -19.36 20.62 -9.47
CA GLY A 440 -20.04 20.52 -8.18
C GLY A 440 -21.07 21.62 -7.96
N THR A 441 -20.78 22.87 -8.33
CA THR A 441 -21.75 23.96 -8.25
C THR A 441 -22.90 23.77 -9.22
N ALA A 442 -22.61 23.35 -10.46
CA ALA A 442 -23.63 23.10 -11.49
C ALA A 442 -24.62 21.99 -11.11
N THR A 443 -24.16 20.96 -10.41
CA THR A 443 -25.00 19.83 -9.98
C THR A 443 -25.58 19.99 -8.56
N ALA A 444 -25.44 21.17 -7.94
CA ALA A 444 -25.79 21.44 -6.53
C ALA A 444 -25.12 20.47 -5.52
N GLY A 445 -24.01 19.85 -5.91
CA GLY A 445 -23.24 18.92 -5.09
C GLY A 445 -22.16 19.62 -4.28
N GLY A 446 -22.52 20.16 -3.11
CA GLY A 446 -21.63 20.94 -2.23
C GLY A 446 -20.27 20.29 -1.95
N ALA A 447 -20.22 18.97 -1.74
CA ALA A 447 -18.96 18.28 -1.44
C ALA A 447 -17.97 18.22 -2.63
N ARG A 448 -18.45 18.06 -3.87
CA ARG A 448 -17.57 18.10 -5.06
C ARG A 448 -16.99 19.49 -5.25
N ARG A 449 -17.81 20.51 -4.97
CA ARG A 449 -17.40 21.90 -4.95
C ARG A 449 -16.29 22.13 -3.93
N ASP A 450 -16.56 21.82 -2.66
CA ASP A 450 -15.63 22.08 -1.57
C ASP A 450 -14.30 21.36 -1.79
N LEU A 451 -14.36 20.14 -2.33
CA LEU A 451 -13.16 19.39 -2.68
C LEU A 451 -12.35 20.02 -3.81
N GLY A 452 -13.02 20.44 -4.88
CA GLY A 452 -12.37 21.14 -6.00
C GLY A 452 -11.67 22.42 -5.53
N LEU A 453 -12.33 23.16 -4.63
CA LEU A 453 -11.76 24.35 -4.00
C LEU A 453 -10.57 24.02 -3.10
N CYS A 454 -10.65 22.98 -2.28
CA CYS A 454 -9.53 22.53 -1.44
C CYS A 454 -8.33 22.10 -2.28
N LEU A 455 -8.55 21.37 -3.40
CA LEU A 455 -7.47 20.95 -4.30
C LEU A 455 -6.81 22.14 -4.99
N ALA A 456 -7.60 23.08 -5.52
CA ALA A 456 -7.06 24.30 -6.11
C ALA A 456 -6.31 25.14 -5.06
N GLY A 457 -6.89 25.31 -3.87
CA GLY A 457 -6.23 26.01 -2.77
C GLY A 457 -4.89 25.36 -2.38
N ALA A 458 -4.86 24.03 -2.22
CA ALA A 458 -3.65 23.29 -1.91
C ALA A 458 -2.59 23.42 -3.01
N ALA A 459 -2.98 23.40 -4.28
CA ALA A 459 -2.08 23.59 -5.39
C ALA A 459 -1.48 25.00 -5.44
N ALA A 460 -2.30 26.02 -5.19
CA ALA A 460 -1.82 27.40 -5.09
C ALA A 460 -0.85 27.59 -3.91
N VAL A 461 -1.16 27.03 -2.74
CA VAL A 461 -0.28 27.09 -1.55
C VAL A 461 1.04 26.34 -1.81
N ALA A 462 0.98 25.14 -2.38
CA ALA A 462 2.16 24.35 -2.70
C ALA A 462 3.10 25.11 -3.66
N TRP A 463 2.54 25.81 -4.65
CA TRP A 463 3.30 26.68 -5.55
C TRP A 463 3.98 27.83 -4.81
N THR A 464 3.26 28.54 -3.94
CA THR A 464 3.80 29.68 -3.20
C THR A 464 4.92 29.31 -2.23
N LEU A 465 4.87 28.11 -1.65
CA LEU A 465 5.86 27.64 -0.67
C LEU A 465 7.16 27.12 -1.29
N ARG A 466 7.21 26.93 -2.62
CA ARG A 466 8.31 26.26 -3.34
C ARG A 466 9.15 27.20 -4.20
N ASP A 467 9.12 28.50 -3.91
CA ASP A 467 9.79 29.54 -4.69
C ASP A 467 9.53 29.39 -6.20
N GLY A 468 8.24 29.21 -6.56
CA GLY A 468 7.83 29.12 -7.95
C GLY A 468 8.35 30.32 -8.76
N PRO A 469 8.56 30.17 -10.09
CA PRO A 469 9.10 31.22 -10.94
C PRO A 469 8.33 32.52 -10.73
N GLU A 470 9.07 33.62 -10.58
CA GLU A 470 8.48 34.94 -10.43
C GLU A 470 7.50 35.18 -11.58
N PRO A 471 6.23 35.47 -11.26
CA PRO A 471 5.79 36.15 -10.03
C PRO A 471 4.98 35.24 -9.08
N ALA A 472 5.33 35.26 -7.78
CA ALA A 472 4.77 34.36 -6.75
C ALA A 472 3.26 34.53 -6.48
N ASP A 473 2.68 35.68 -6.84
CA ASP A 473 1.25 35.98 -6.69
C ASP A 473 0.37 35.38 -7.79
N LEU A 474 0.96 34.90 -8.90
CA LEU A 474 0.21 34.35 -10.04
C LEU A 474 -0.74 33.21 -9.61
N SER A 475 -0.27 32.26 -8.79
CA SER A 475 -1.11 31.15 -8.33
C SER A 475 -2.26 31.60 -7.45
N ILE A 476 -2.04 32.63 -6.62
CA ILE A 476 -3.04 33.23 -5.74
C ILE A 476 -4.10 33.96 -6.59
N VAL A 477 -3.69 34.68 -7.63
CA VAL A 477 -4.59 35.34 -8.59
C VAL A 477 -5.45 34.30 -9.31
N VAL A 478 -4.86 33.21 -9.80
CA VAL A 478 -5.60 32.13 -10.48
C VAL A 478 -6.60 31.48 -9.52
N ALA A 479 -6.22 31.23 -8.27
CA ALA A 479 -7.14 30.73 -7.25
C ALA A 479 -8.28 31.73 -6.95
N GLY A 480 -7.96 33.02 -6.89
CA GLY A 480 -8.93 34.10 -6.77
C GLY A 480 -9.94 34.11 -7.92
N CYS A 481 -9.47 34.06 -9.16
CA CYS A 481 -10.30 33.96 -10.37
C CYS A 481 -11.24 32.75 -10.32
N LEU A 482 -10.74 31.58 -9.91
CA LEU A 482 -11.52 30.35 -9.79
C LEU A 482 -12.64 30.51 -8.74
N LEU A 483 -12.33 31.11 -7.59
CA LEU A 483 -13.33 31.43 -6.56
C LEU A 483 -14.38 32.42 -7.05
N LEU A 484 -14.01 33.40 -7.89
CA LEU A 484 -14.97 34.32 -8.52
C LEU A 484 -15.90 33.62 -9.50
N VAL A 485 -15.38 32.70 -10.32
CA VAL A 485 -16.20 31.90 -11.24
C VAL A 485 -17.17 31.02 -10.45
N VAL A 486 -16.68 30.30 -9.44
CA VAL A 486 -17.50 29.45 -8.56
C VAL A 486 -18.57 30.28 -7.83
N GLY A 487 -18.18 31.41 -7.24
CA GLY A 487 -19.07 32.31 -6.52
C GLY A 487 -20.14 32.96 -7.40
N SER A 488 -19.79 33.33 -8.64
CA SER A 488 -20.73 33.92 -9.60
C SER A 488 -21.75 32.90 -10.11
N LEU A 489 -21.33 31.66 -10.39
CA LEU A 489 -22.23 30.56 -10.74
C LEU A 489 -23.21 30.25 -9.59
N GLU A 490 -22.74 30.31 -8.35
CA GLU A 490 -23.62 30.11 -7.18
C GLU A 490 -24.63 31.23 -6.98
N MET A 491 -24.22 32.48 -7.18
CA MET A 491 -25.15 33.61 -7.13
C MET A 491 -26.19 33.53 -8.25
N ALA A 492 -25.82 32.98 -9.41
CA ALA A 492 -26.76 32.72 -10.49
C ALA A 492 -27.75 31.59 -10.15
N ALA A 493 -27.28 30.53 -9.48
CA ALA A 493 -28.13 29.40 -9.06
C ALA A 493 -29.03 29.74 -7.85
N VAL A 494 -28.54 30.53 -6.89
CA VAL A 494 -29.24 30.86 -5.64
C VAL A 494 -29.39 32.38 -5.52
N ARG A 495 -30.56 32.87 -5.96
CA ARG A 495 -30.87 34.30 -6.15
C ARG A 495 -30.80 35.17 -4.87
N GLN A 496 -30.74 34.57 -3.68
CA GLN A 496 -30.70 35.28 -2.39
C GLN A 496 -29.31 35.30 -1.70
N ARG A 497 -28.25 34.77 -2.32
CA ARG A 497 -26.93 34.70 -1.66
C ARG A 497 -26.24 36.09 -1.68
N SER A 498 -25.70 36.52 -0.54
CA SER A 498 -25.01 37.81 -0.46
C SER A 498 -23.73 37.83 -1.30
N SER A 499 -23.49 38.92 -2.03
CA SER A 499 -22.29 39.07 -2.89
C SER A 499 -20.98 38.97 -2.11
N TRP A 500 -21.00 39.36 -0.83
CA TRP A 500 -19.83 39.26 0.06
C TRP A 500 -19.39 37.83 0.31
N ARG A 501 -20.32 36.90 0.55
CA ARG A 501 -19.99 35.49 0.76
C ARG A 501 -19.60 34.78 -0.54
N GLY A 502 -20.17 35.19 -1.67
CA GLY A 502 -19.90 34.57 -2.96
C GLY A 502 -18.60 35.02 -3.61
N LEU A 503 -18.34 36.34 -3.62
CA LEU A 503 -17.26 36.94 -4.42
C LEU A 503 -16.14 37.54 -3.56
N GLY A 504 -16.37 37.78 -2.27
CA GLY A 504 -15.44 38.52 -1.42
C GLY A 504 -14.06 37.87 -1.30
N SER A 505 -14.00 36.56 -1.05
CA SER A 505 -12.73 35.83 -0.93
C SER A 505 -11.96 35.79 -2.26
N GLY A 506 -12.66 35.55 -3.38
CA GLY A 506 -12.05 35.56 -4.71
C GLY A 506 -11.46 36.93 -5.06
N LEU A 507 -12.19 38.02 -4.77
CA LEU A 507 -11.72 39.39 -5.00
C LEU A 507 -10.55 39.76 -4.11
N ALA A 508 -10.57 39.35 -2.83
CA ALA A 508 -9.48 39.60 -1.92
C ALA A 508 -8.19 38.93 -2.40
N LEU A 509 -8.25 37.66 -2.81
CA LEU A 509 -7.09 36.94 -3.34
C LEU A 509 -6.63 37.49 -4.69
N MET A 510 -7.56 37.88 -5.56
CA MET A 510 -7.24 38.39 -6.91
C MET A 510 -6.66 39.82 -6.90
N LEU A 511 -7.06 40.67 -5.95
CA LEU A 511 -6.71 42.11 -5.97
C LEU A 511 -5.88 42.56 -4.77
N VAL A 512 -6.26 42.15 -3.56
CA VAL A 512 -5.63 42.65 -2.33
C VAL A 512 -4.25 42.02 -2.13
N VAL A 513 -4.11 40.70 -2.38
CA VAL A 513 -2.81 40.02 -2.23
C VAL A 513 -1.79 40.54 -3.25
N PRO A 514 -2.09 40.65 -4.56
CA PRO A 514 -1.16 41.23 -5.53
C PRO A 514 -0.82 42.69 -5.27
N LEU A 515 -1.78 43.50 -4.78
CA LEU A 515 -1.52 44.87 -4.36
C LEU A 515 -0.50 44.91 -3.21
N TRP A 516 -0.70 44.05 -2.21
CA TRP A 516 0.20 43.96 -1.05
C TRP A 516 1.60 43.50 -1.46
N THR A 517 1.70 42.46 -2.29
CA THR A 517 3.00 41.98 -2.77
C THR A 517 3.68 42.97 -3.72
N GLY A 518 2.90 43.70 -4.52
CA GLY A 518 3.39 44.77 -5.37
C GLY A 518 3.87 45.99 -4.59
N TRP A 519 3.55 46.11 -3.31
CA TRP A 519 4.13 47.11 -2.42
C TRP A 519 5.57 46.77 -2.05
N VAL A 520 5.82 45.49 -1.76
CA VAL A 520 7.16 45.00 -1.37
C VAL A 520 8.08 44.99 -2.59
N ASP A 521 7.61 44.43 -3.70
CA ASP A 521 8.36 44.30 -4.96
C ASP A 521 7.58 44.90 -6.14
N PRO A 522 7.68 46.24 -6.33
CA PRO A 522 6.89 46.94 -7.33
C PRO A 522 7.41 46.65 -8.74
N THR A 523 6.62 45.93 -9.53
CA THR A 523 6.81 45.83 -10.97
C THR A 523 5.67 46.54 -11.70
N ALA A 524 6.00 47.29 -12.75
CA ALA A 524 5.02 48.13 -13.47
C ALA A 524 3.83 47.32 -14.02
N TRP A 525 4.09 46.12 -14.51
CA TRP A 525 3.06 45.25 -15.07
C TRP A 525 2.12 44.67 -13.99
N ARG A 526 2.60 44.36 -12.77
CA ARG A 526 1.74 43.90 -11.66
C ARG A 526 0.76 44.98 -11.26
N LEU A 527 1.27 46.20 -11.07
CA LEU A 527 0.43 47.35 -10.72
C LEU A 527 -0.60 47.65 -11.82
N LEU A 528 -0.24 47.49 -13.09
CA LEU A 528 -1.17 47.62 -14.22
C LEU A 528 -2.27 46.54 -14.18
N LEU A 529 -1.95 45.28 -13.91
CA LEU A 529 -2.95 44.21 -13.80
C LEU A 529 -3.87 44.41 -12.58
N VAL A 530 -3.34 44.83 -11.45
CA VAL A 530 -4.14 45.17 -10.25
C VAL A 530 -5.07 46.34 -10.55
N LEU A 531 -4.58 47.38 -11.23
CA LEU A 531 -5.40 48.52 -11.67
C LEU A 531 -6.56 48.05 -12.56
N LEU A 532 -6.26 47.29 -13.61
CA LEU A 532 -7.27 46.75 -14.54
C LEU A 532 -8.28 45.85 -13.80
N GLY A 533 -7.80 44.98 -12.93
CA GLY A 533 -8.64 44.11 -12.10
C GLY A 533 -9.56 44.90 -11.16
N ALA A 534 -9.06 45.96 -10.53
CA ALA A 534 -9.84 46.78 -9.62
C ALA A 534 -10.88 47.65 -10.35
N VAL A 535 -10.52 48.24 -11.50
CA VAL A 535 -11.48 48.96 -12.37
C VAL A 535 -12.58 48.04 -12.85
N THR A 536 -12.23 46.85 -13.34
CA THR A 536 -13.23 45.87 -13.81
C THR A 536 -14.13 45.41 -12.67
N ALA A 537 -13.60 45.16 -11.47
CA ALA A 537 -14.40 44.84 -10.29
C ALA A 537 -15.39 45.96 -9.92
N VAL A 538 -14.96 47.22 -9.94
CA VAL A 538 -15.83 48.38 -9.68
C VAL A 538 -16.92 48.51 -10.73
N LEU A 539 -16.57 48.40 -12.02
CA LEU A 539 -17.54 48.47 -13.12
C LEU A 539 -18.56 47.34 -13.05
N VAL A 540 -18.11 46.10 -12.84
CA VAL A 540 -19.00 44.94 -12.68
C VAL A 540 -19.89 45.12 -11.44
N GLY A 541 -19.33 45.57 -10.32
CA GLY A 541 -20.08 45.87 -9.10
C GLY A 541 -21.15 46.94 -9.31
N ALA A 542 -20.82 48.01 -10.05
CA ALA A 542 -21.75 49.09 -10.36
C ALA A 542 -22.86 48.64 -11.32
N VAL A 543 -22.51 47.98 -12.43
CA VAL A 543 -23.46 47.51 -13.45
C VAL A 543 -24.38 46.44 -12.90
N ARG A 544 -23.84 45.45 -12.18
CA ARG A 544 -24.61 44.34 -11.59
C ARG A 544 -25.22 44.68 -10.23
N ARG A 545 -24.97 45.88 -9.69
CA ARG A 545 -25.36 46.33 -8.34
C ARG A 545 -24.89 45.38 -7.24
N TRP A 546 -23.69 44.79 -7.40
CA TRP A 546 -23.07 43.91 -6.41
C TRP A 546 -22.16 44.73 -5.49
N GLN A 547 -22.41 44.65 -4.18
CA GLN A 547 -21.70 45.48 -3.20
C GLN A 547 -20.22 45.08 -3.04
N ALA A 548 -19.90 43.78 -3.05
CA ALA A 548 -18.54 43.31 -2.77
C ALA A 548 -17.51 43.69 -3.85
N PRO A 549 -17.77 43.50 -5.16
CA PRO A 549 -16.87 43.96 -6.22
C PRO A 549 -16.67 45.47 -6.22
N PHE A 550 -17.74 46.23 -6.00
CA PHE A 550 -17.68 47.69 -5.94
C PHE A 550 -16.83 48.17 -4.76
N ALA A 551 -17.08 47.64 -3.56
CA ALA A 551 -16.37 48.05 -2.35
C ALA A 551 -14.89 47.64 -2.38
N ILE A 552 -14.58 46.37 -2.67
CA ILE A 552 -13.19 45.88 -2.68
C ILE A 552 -12.40 46.55 -3.81
N GLY A 553 -12.95 46.62 -5.02
CA GLY A 553 -12.30 47.29 -6.14
C GLY A 553 -12.06 48.77 -5.87
N GLY A 554 -13.02 49.46 -5.26
CA GLY A 554 -12.88 50.87 -4.88
C GLY A 554 -11.78 51.09 -3.84
N VAL A 555 -11.75 50.28 -2.78
CA VAL A 555 -10.69 50.34 -1.76
C VAL A 555 -9.30 50.08 -2.38
N VAL A 556 -9.18 49.06 -3.24
CA VAL A 556 -7.92 48.76 -3.93
C VAL A 556 -7.47 49.91 -4.83
N LEU A 557 -8.39 50.54 -5.58
CA LEU A 557 -8.06 51.71 -6.41
C LEU A 557 -7.59 52.89 -5.57
N ILE A 558 -8.24 53.16 -4.42
CA ILE A 558 -7.83 54.23 -3.50
C ILE A 558 -6.43 53.96 -2.96
N LEU A 559 -6.17 52.73 -2.49
CA LEU A 559 -4.85 52.36 -1.99
C LEU A 559 -3.77 52.44 -3.08
N LEU A 560 -4.07 51.95 -4.28
CA LEU A 560 -3.16 52.02 -5.42
C LEU A 560 -2.85 53.48 -5.80
N ALA A 561 -3.87 54.34 -5.80
CA ALA A 561 -3.71 55.77 -6.00
C ALA A 561 -2.83 56.38 -4.91
N LEU A 562 -3.07 56.10 -3.63
CA LEU A 562 -2.24 56.59 -2.52
C LEU A 562 -0.78 56.15 -2.64
N VAL A 563 -0.52 54.91 -3.04
CA VAL A 563 0.84 54.38 -3.25
C VAL A 563 1.53 55.12 -4.38
N GLN A 564 0.87 55.26 -5.53
CA GLN A 564 1.44 55.94 -6.71
C GLN A 564 1.57 57.44 -6.50
N LEU A 565 0.66 58.03 -5.74
CA LEU A 565 0.75 59.41 -5.31
C LEU A 565 1.81 59.56 -4.24
N SER A 566 2.22 58.57 -3.45
CA SER A 566 3.17 58.80 -2.34
C SER A 566 4.50 59.48 -2.73
N PRO A 567 5.17 59.16 -3.86
CA PRO A 567 6.41 59.85 -4.24
C PRO A 567 6.13 61.22 -4.86
N ALA A 568 5.11 61.30 -5.71
CA ALA A 568 4.69 62.55 -6.36
C ALA A 568 4.04 63.53 -5.38
N ALA A 569 3.35 63.02 -4.36
CA ALA A 569 2.75 63.74 -3.26
C ALA A 569 3.80 64.11 -2.23
N ALA A 570 4.83 63.30 -1.97
CA ALA A 570 5.97 63.75 -1.17
C ALA A 570 6.75 64.88 -1.87
N ALA A 571 6.89 64.83 -3.20
CA ALA A 571 7.47 65.91 -3.98
C ALA A 571 6.54 67.13 -4.04
N ALA A 572 5.24 66.93 -4.24
CA ALA A 572 4.25 68.01 -4.27
C ALA A 572 4.01 68.61 -2.89
N LEU A 573 4.03 67.85 -1.79
CA LEU A 573 3.92 68.33 -0.40
C LEU A 573 5.08 69.25 0.00
N ARG A 574 6.22 69.16 -0.69
CA ARG A 574 7.32 70.14 -0.53
C ARG A 574 7.01 71.48 -1.19
N VAL A 575 6.05 71.53 -2.13
CA VAL A 575 5.71 72.71 -2.95
C VAL A 575 4.30 73.23 -2.63
N VAL A 576 3.39 72.35 -2.22
CA VAL A 576 1.97 72.58 -1.99
C VAL A 576 1.76 72.75 -0.50
N GLU A 577 1.35 73.95 -0.11
CA GLU A 577 1.03 74.28 1.27
C GLU A 577 -0.17 73.43 1.76
N TRP A 578 -0.05 72.89 2.98
CA TRP A 578 -0.92 71.85 3.54
C TRP A 578 -2.43 72.18 3.49
N TRP A 579 -2.81 73.46 3.43
CA TRP A 579 -4.21 73.91 3.34
C TRP A 579 -4.88 73.55 2.00
N MET A 580 -4.13 73.42 0.90
CA MET A 580 -4.72 72.97 -0.38
C MET A 580 -5.21 71.52 -0.31
N LEU A 581 -4.52 70.65 0.44
CA LEU A 581 -4.97 69.27 0.65
C LEU A 581 -6.27 69.22 1.45
N LEU A 582 -6.41 70.14 2.41
CA LEU A 582 -7.64 70.30 3.19
C LEU A 582 -8.81 70.80 2.32
N ALA A 583 -8.55 71.74 1.41
CA ALA A 583 -9.55 72.23 0.46
C ALA A 583 -10.00 71.13 -0.52
N ILE A 584 -9.09 70.34 -1.07
CA ILE A 584 -9.41 69.23 -1.98
C ILE A 584 -10.15 68.12 -1.23
N GLY A 585 -9.68 67.73 -0.04
CA GLY A 585 -10.37 66.77 0.82
C GLY A 585 -11.78 67.22 1.19
N GLY A 586 -11.94 68.51 1.52
CA GLY A 586 -13.23 69.14 1.77
C GLY A 586 -14.15 69.10 0.53
N ALA A 587 -13.64 69.43 -0.65
CA ALA A 587 -14.42 69.40 -1.89
C ALA A 587 -14.90 67.99 -2.26
N ILE A 588 -14.06 66.97 -2.08
CA ILE A 588 -14.42 65.57 -2.32
C ILE A 588 -15.50 65.12 -1.33
N LEU A 589 -15.32 65.38 -0.03
CA LEU A 589 -16.31 65.07 1.00
C LEU A 589 -17.65 65.78 0.74
N LEU A 590 -17.61 67.03 0.29
CA LEU A 590 -18.80 67.80 -0.08
C LEU A 590 -19.52 67.16 -1.28
N GLY A 591 -18.78 66.77 -2.33
CA GLY A 591 -19.36 66.10 -3.51
C GLY A 591 -19.99 64.74 -3.18
N LEU A 592 -19.35 63.97 -2.31
CA LEU A 592 -19.88 62.72 -1.76
C LEU A 592 -21.14 62.95 -0.92
N GLY A 593 -21.15 63.97 -0.06
CA GLY A 593 -22.33 64.36 0.72
C GLY A 593 -23.51 64.73 -0.18
N LEU A 594 -23.28 65.54 -1.22
CA LEU A 594 -24.30 65.96 -2.17
C LEU A 594 -24.89 64.79 -2.98
N THR A 595 -24.04 63.86 -3.42
CA THR A 595 -24.51 62.66 -4.14
C THR A 595 -25.23 61.68 -3.23
N TYR A 596 -24.81 61.56 -1.97
CA TYR A 596 -25.50 60.75 -0.97
C TYR A 596 -26.90 61.30 -0.65
N GLU A 597 -27.03 62.61 -0.45
CA GLU A 597 -28.33 63.25 -0.21
C GLU A 597 -29.31 63.07 -1.37
N ARG A 598 -28.83 63.18 -2.62
CA ARG A 598 -29.67 62.92 -3.80
C ARG A 598 -30.21 61.50 -3.80
N ARG A 599 -29.34 60.50 -3.57
CA ARG A 599 -29.76 59.09 -3.53
C ARG A 599 -30.68 58.78 -2.34
N LEU A 600 -30.50 59.44 -1.20
CA LEU A 600 -31.37 59.26 -0.04
C LEU A 600 -32.75 59.88 -0.26
N ARG A 601 -32.85 61.01 -0.98
CA ARG A 601 -34.14 61.57 -1.41
C ARG A 601 -34.87 60.65 -2.37
N GLU A 602 -34.19 60.15 -3.41
CA GLU A 602 -34.76 59.21 -4.37
C GLU A 602 -35.27 57.92 -3.68
N ALA A 603 -34.52 57.41 -2.71
CA ALA A 603 -34.94 56.24 -1.93
C ALA A 603 -36.17 56.52 -1.05
N LYS A 604 -36.22 57.69 -0.40
CA LYS A 604 -37.38 58.10 0.42
C LYS A 604 -38.64 58.30 -0.44
N GLU A 605 -38.50 58.84 -1.64
CA GLU A 605 -39.59 59.01 -2.60
C GLU A 605 -40.11 57.66 -3.09
N ALA A 606 -39.22 56.71 -3.42
CA ALA A 606 -39.60 55.37 -3.82
C ALA A 606 -40.36 54.62 -2.69
N VAL A 607 -39.92 54.75 -1.43
CA VAL A 607 -40.64 54.16 -0.28
C VAL A 607 -42.02 54.79 -0.10
N ARG A 608 -42.12 56.12 -0.22
CA ARG A 608 -43.40 56.84 -0.10
C ARG A 608 -44.38 56.40 -1.19
N PHE A 609 -43.91 56.21 -2.43
CA PHE A 609 -44.71 55.71 -3.54
C PHE A 609 -45.26 54.30 -3.30
N VAL A 610 -44.48 53.40 -2.71
CA VAL A 610 -44.92 52.04 -2.36
C VAL A 610 -45.95 52.06 -1.22
N VAL A 611 -45.79 52.95 -0.24
CA VAL A 611 -46.76 53.10 0.86
C VAL A 611 -48.11 53.61 0.36
N THR A 612 -48.13 54.48 -0.65
CA THR A 612 -49.38 54.99 -1.26
C THR A 612 -50.09 54.00 -2.19
N MET A 613 -49.44 52.89 -2.56
CA MET A 613 -50.04 51.82 -3.38
C MET A 613 -50.63 50.67 -2.54
N ARG A 614 -50.44 50.71 -1.22
CA ARG A 614 -51.19 49.88 -0.25
C ARG A 614 -52.40 50.67 0.25
#